data_AF-A0A379B650-F1
#
_entry.id   AF-A0A379B650-F1
#
_cell.length_a   1.000
_cell.length_b   1.000
_cell.length_c   1.000
_cell.angle_alpha   90.00
_cell.angle_beta   90.00
_cell.angle_gamma   90.00
#
_symmetry.space_group_name_H-M   'P 1'
#
loop_
_entity.id
_entity.type
_entity.pdbx_description
1 polymer ?
#
loop_
_entity_poly.entity_id
_entity_poly.type
_entity_poly.pdbx_seq_one_letter_code
_entity_poly.pdbx_strand_id
1 'polypeptide(L)'
;MTISIKNQPKNKAVAYIRMSTEYQEFSPDIQRCFIEDYAKQNGLELIREYVDEGKSGLTAENRPQFISMLNLVEQGLADFNHILVYDISRWGRFINIDESGHYEQICTNKGIKVHYCAEQFKGNDIGSQIYKAVKRWAAGDYCRELGVKVFNGQKNLIQHGFRQGGPAGFGLRRQLIDSNGNVKFELKRGERKSLQTDRVILIAGPKQ
;
A
#
# COMPACT_ATOMS: atom_id res chain seq x y z
N MET A 1 -44.24 -8.02 -28.24
CA MET A 1 -43.00 -7.24 -28.15
C MET A 1 -41.95 -8.08 -27.46
N THR A 2 -40.98 -8.57 -28.23
CA THR A 2 -39.92 -9.46 -27.76
C THR A 2 -38.96 -8.64 -26.90
N ILE A 3 -38.94 -8.88 -25.59
CA ILE A 3 -37.98 -8.26 -24.68
C ILE A 3 -36.62 -8.90 -24.97
N SER A 4 -35.75 -8.13 -25.61
CA SER A 4 -34.37 -8.49 -25.88
C SER A 4 -33.66 -8.76 -24.55
N ILE A 5 -33.40 -10.03 -24.26
CA ILE A 5 -32.59 -10.46 -23.12
C ILE A 5 -31.17 -9.98 -23.42
N LYS A 6 -30.78 -8.84 -22.84
CA LYS A 6 -29.38 -8.40 -22.83
C LYS A 6 -28.56 -9.55 -22.27
N ASN A 7 -27.76 -10.17 -23.14
CA ASN A 7 -26.85 -11.25 -22.81
C ASN A 7 -25.81 -10.68 -21.82
N GLN A 8 -26.10 -10.77 -20.52
CA GLN A 8 -25.13 -10.37 -19.51
C GLN A 8 -23.88 -11.22 -19.71
N PRO A 9 -22.68 -10.62 -19.65
CA PRO A 9 -21.44 -11.37 -19.83
C PRO A 9 -21.17 -12.30 -18.63
N LYS A 10 -21.92 -13.41 -18.57
CA LYS A 10 -21.70 -14.48 -17.60
C LYS A 10 -20.25 -14.93 -17.77
N ASN A 11 -19.43 -14.64 -16.76
CA ASN A 11 -18.04 -15.06 -16.59
C ASN A 11 -16.94 -14.17 -17.18
N LYS A 12 -17.23 -12.97 -17.70
CA LYS A 12 -16.14 -12.06 -18.10
C LYS A 12 -15.52 -11.36 -16.90
N ALA A 13 -14.20 -11.41 -16.82
CA ALA A 13 -13.40 -10.88 -15.75
C ALA A 13 -12.32 -9.91 -16.25
N VAL A 14 -12.01 -8.90 -15.45
CA VAL A 14 -10.85 -8.02 -15.66
C VAL A 14 -9.87 -8.17 -14.51
N ALA A 15 -8.58 -8.08 -14.80
CA ALA A 15 -7.54 -8.09 -13.78
C ALA A 15 -7.16 -6.66 -13.42
N TYR A 16 -6.95 -6.39 -12.14
CA TYR A 16 -6.34 -5.16 -11.69
C TYR A 16 -5.03 -5.44 -10.97
N ILE A 17 -3.95 -4.88 -11.51
CA ILE A 17 -2.56 -5.12 -11.09
C ILE A 17 -1.94 -3.79 -10.68
N ARG A 18 -1.26 -3.78 -9.53
CA ARG A 18 -0.60 -2.58 -9.00
C ARG A 18 0.83 -2.87 -8.59
N MET A 19 1.72 -1.97 -8.99
CA MET A 19 3.12 -1.93 -8.56
C MET A 19 3.31 -0.87 -7.47
N SER A 20 3.75 -1.28 -6.29
CA SER A 20 4.15 -0.35 -5.23
C SER A 20 5.60 0.09 -5.45
N THR A 21 5.88 1.38 -5.32
CA THR A 21 7.24 1.94 -5.42
C THR A 21 8.13 1.60 -4.22
N GLU A 22 7.55 1.21 -3.08
CA GLU A 22 8.30 1.09 -1.81
C GLU A 22 8.87 -0.30 -1.54
N TYR A 23 8.31 -1.37 -2.10
CA TYR A 23 8.75 -2.75 -1.86
C TYR A 23 8.62 -3.58 -3.14
N GLN A 24 9.75 -3.96 -3.73
CA GLN A 24 9.86 -4.85 -4.90
C GLN A 24 9.58 -6.33 -4.54
N GLU A 25 8.74 -6.62 -3.55
CA GLU A 25 8.60 -7.99 -3.05
C GLU A 25 7.75 -8.91 -3.95
N PHE A 26 6.96 -8.36 -4.90
CA PHE A 26 6.19 -9.18 -5.85
C PHE A 26 6.12 -8.50 -7.22
N SER A 27 6.73 -9.14 -8.23
CA SER A 27 6.68 -8.68 -9.61
C SER A 27 5.24 -8.75 -10.17
N PRO A 28 4.89 -7.90 -11.16
CA PRO A 28 3.60 -7.96 -11.85
C PRO A 28 3.30 -9.35 -12.42
N ASP A 29 4.34 -10.06 -12.83
CA ASP A 29 4.22 -11.38 -13.46
C ASP A 29 3.72 -12.44 -12.49
N ILE A 30 4.14 -12.38 -11.22
CA ILE A 30 3.60 -13.24 -10.18
C ILE A 30 2.11 -12.93 -9.96
N GLN A 31 1.74 -11.65 -9.91
CA GLN A 31 0.34 -11.25 -9.75
C GLN A 31 -0.52 -11.75 -10.92
N ARG A 32 -0.04 -11.62 -12.17
CA ARG A 32 -0.71 -12.15 -13.36
C ARG A 32 -0.92 -13.65 -13.26
N CYS A 33 0.13 -14.40 -12.96
CA CYS A 33 0.04 -15.86 -12.86
C CYS A 33 -1.04 -16.30 -11.86
N PHE A 34 -1.07 -15.69 -10.68
CA PHE A 34 -2.09 -15.99 -9.66
C PHE A 34 -3.51 -15.63 -10.12
N ILE A 35 -3.68 -14.49 -10.79
CA ILE A 35 -4.98 -14.04 -11.29
C ILE A 35 -5.48 -14.95 -12.42
N GLU A 36 -4.60 -15.32 -13.35
CA GLU A 36 -4.91 -16.24 -14.45
C GLU A 36 -5.29 -17.64 -13.94
N ASP A 37 -4.55 -18.17 -12.97
CA ASP A 37 -4.84 -19.46 -12.37
C ASP A 37 -6.18 -19.44 -11.63
N TYR A 38 -6.46 -18.36 -10.89
CA TYR A 38 -7.76 -18.17 -10.25
C TYR A 38 -8.90 -18.07 -11.27
N ALA A 39 -8.70 -17.35 -12.37
CA ALA A 39 -9.69 -17.22 -13.44
C ALA A 39 -10.01 -18.58 -14.05
N LYS A 40 -8.99 -19.37 -14.41
CA LYS A 40 -9.14 -20.72 -14.96
C LYS A 40 -9.89 -21.65 -14.01
N GLN A 41 -9.54 -21.64 -12.72
CA GLN A 41 -10.17 -22.50 -11.70
C GLN A 41 -11.66 -22.16 -11.47
N ASN A 42 -12.04 -20.90 -11.66
CA ASN A 42 -13.42 -20.42 -11.45
C ASN A 42 -14.22 -20.30 -12.77
N GLY A 43 -13.66 -20.74 -13.90
CA GLY A 43 -14.32 -20.67 -15.21
C GLY A 43 -14.57 -19.24 -15.70
N LEU A 44 -13.71 -18.30 -15.31
CA LEU A 44 -13.76 -16.89 -15.69
C LEU A 44 -12.88 -16.63 -16.91
N GLU A 45 -13.38 -15.83 -17.85
CA GLU A 45 -12.66 -15.37 -19.03
C GLU A 45 -12.02 -14.00 -18.73
N LEU A 46 -10.68 -13.96 -18.69
CA LEU A 46 -9.96 -12.70 -18.49
C LEU A 46 -9.93 -11.90 -19.80
N ILE A 47 -10.63 -10.76 -19.84
CA ILE A 47 -10.78 -9.96 -21.07
C ILE A 47 -9.79 -8.80 -21.17
N ARG A 48 -9.40 -8.21 -20.03
CA ARG A 48 -8.53 -7.02 -19.95
C ARG A 48 -7.76 -6.97 -18.64
N GLU A 49 -6.58 -6.35 -18.70
CA GLU A 49 -5.77 -6.01 -17.52
C GLU A 49 -5.70 -4.50 -17.35
N TYR A 50 -5.93 -4.02 -16.14
CA TYR A 50 -5.73 -2.64 -15.71
C TYR A 50 -4.48 -2.59 -14.83
N VAL A 51 -3.42 -1.97 -15.34
CA VAL A 51 -2.10 -1.97 -14.68
C VAL A 51 -1.72 -0.55 -14.25
N ASP A 52 -1.56 -0.34 -12.95
CA ASP A 52 -1.02 0.90 -12.40
C ASP A 52 0.43 0.70 -11.92
N GLU A 53 1.38 1.21 -12.73
CA GLU A 53 2.81 1.13 -12.46
C GLU A 53 3.31 2.23 -11.52
N GLY A 54 3.97 1.84 -10.42
CA GLY A 54 4.78 2.74 -9.60
C GLY A 54 4.01 3.77 -8.78
N LYS A 55 2.84 3.42 -8.22
CA LYS A 55 1.96 4.39 -7.54
C LYS A 55 1.67 4.03 -6.09
N SER A 56 1.84 5.02 -5.20
CA SER A 56 1.52 4.91 -3.78
C SER A 56 0.05 4.55 -3.57
N GLY A 57 -0.20 3.57 -2.69
CA GLY A 57 -1.53 3.05 -2.44
C GLY A 57 -2.44 3.95 -1.59
N LEU A 58 -1.92 5.11 -1.15
CA LEU A 58 -2.51 5.98 -0.12
C LEU A 58 -3.66 6.86 -0.61
N THR A 59 -3.73 7.15 -1.92
CA THR A 59 -4.74 8.03 -2.52
C THR A 59 -5.26 7.43 -3.83
N ALA A 60 -6.58 7.56 -4.09
CA ALA A 60 -7.20 7.09 -5.34
C ALA A 60 -6.75 7.90 -6.56
N GLU A 61 -6.45 9.19 -6.36
CA GLU A 61 -6.14 10.17 -7.42
C GLU A 61 -4.93 9.79 -8.27
N ASN A 62 -3.98 9.04 -7.70
CA ASN A 62 -2.81 8.55 -8.42
C ASN A 62 -3.04 7.16 -9.04
N ARG A 63 -4.26 6.82 -9.49
CA ARG A 63 -4.57 5.50 -10.07
C ARG A 63 -5.49 5.61 -11.30
N PRO A 64 -4.98 6.13 -12.43
CA PRO A 64 -5.77 6.35 -13.64
C PRO A 64 -6.41 5.07 -14.19
N GLN A 65 -5.74 3.91 -14.10
CA GLN A 65 -6.35 2.66 -14.60
C GLN A 65 -7.44 2.15 -13.67
N PHE A 66 -7.23 2.26 -12.35
CA PHE A 66 -8.27 1.97 -11.36
C PHE A 66 -9.50 2.88 -11.51
N ILE A 67 -9.29 4.19 -11.65
CA ILE A 67 -10.37 5.18 -11.84
C ILE A 67 -11.08 4.93 -13.17
N SER A 68 -10.36 4.68 -14.25
CA SER A 68 -10.95 4.37 -15.56
C SER A 68 -11.85 3.14 -15.49
N MET A 69 -11.38 2.07 -14.84
CA MET A 69 -12.16 0.86 -14.62
C MET A 69 -13.43 1.17 -13.81
N LEU A 70 -13.32 1.89 -12.69
CA LEU A 70 -14.47 2.25 -11.86
C LEU A 70 -15.47 3.16 -12.59
N ASN A 71 -15.00 4.12 -13.38
CA ASN A 71 -15.88 4.98 -14.18
C ASN A 71 -16.71 4.18 -15.18
N LEU A 72 -16.13 3.16 -15.81
CA LEU A 72 -16.87 2.24 -16.69
C LEU A 72 -17.96 1.47 -15.93
N VAL A 73 -17.66 1.06 -14.69
CA VAL A 73 -18.62 0.40 -13.80
C VAL A 73 -19.76 1.34 -13.39
N GLU A 74 -19.44 2.55 -12.96
CA GLU A 74 -20.43 3.56 -12.54
C GLU A 74 -21.37 3.96 -13.67
N GLN A 75 -20.82 4.18 -14.86
CA GLN A 75 -21.57 4.51 -16.07
C GLN A 75 -22.39 3.31 -16.61
N GLY A 76 -22.17 2.10 -16.07
CA GLY A 76 -22.85 0.89 -16.53
C GLY A 76 -22.42 0.46 -17.93
N LEU A 77 -21.25 0.89 -18.38
CA LEU A 77 -20.63 0.54 -19.67
C LEU A 77 -19.65 -0.63 -19.54
N ALA A 78 -19.51 -1.20 -18.34
CA ALA A 78 -18.68 -2.36 -18.09
C ALA A 78 -19.21 -3.59 -18.88
N ASP A 79 -18.32 -4.20 -19.66
CA ASP A 79 -18.52 -5.44 -20.40
C ASP A 79 -18.05 -6.68 -19.60
N PHE A 80 -17.81 -6.51 -18.30
CA PHE A 80 -17.36 -7.54 -17.36
C PHE A 80 -18.23 -7.57 -16.10
N ASN A 81 -18.22 -8.73 -15.43
CA ASN A 81 -19.00 -8.98 -14.21
C ASN A 81 -18.09 -9.31 -13.02
N HIS A 82 -16.80 -9.50 -13.27
CA HIS A 82 -15.83 -9.90 -12.26
C HIS A 82 -14.59 -9.01 -12.34
N ILE A 83 -14.09 -8.59 -11.18
CA ILE A 83 -12.80 -7.92 -11.05
C ILE A 83 -11.89 -8.82 -10.21
N LEU A 84 -10.74 -9.19 -10.75
CA LEU A 84 -9.75 -10.03 -10.10
C LEU A 84 -8.58 -9.18 -9.62
N VAL A 85 -8.22 -9.34 -8.36
CA VAL A 85 -7.16 -8.59 -7.70
C VAL A 85 -6.30 -9.58 -6.94
N TYR A 86 -4.99 -9.37 -6.92
CA TYR A 86 -4.09 -10.26 -6.17
C TYR A 86 -4.43 -10.29 -4.67
N ASP A 87 -4.41 -9.15 -3.98
CA ASP A 87 -4.71 -9.03 -2.55
C ASP A 87 -5.47 -7.73 -2.21
N ILE A 88 -5.96 -7.62 -0.96
CA ILE A 88 -6.65 -6.41 -0.47
C ILE A 88 -5.74 -5.17 -0.58
N SER A 89 -4.43 -5.34 -0.42
CA SER A 89 -3.47 -4.23 -0.50
C SER A 89 -3.37 -3.63 -1.91
N ARG A 90 -3.66 -4.39 -2.96
CA ARG A 90 -3.66 -3.91 -4.35
C ARG A 90 -4.91 -3.12 -4.65
N TRP A 91 -6.08 -3.57 -4.18
CA TRP A 91 -7.35 -2.86 -4.32
C TRP A 91 -7.31 -1.45 -3.73
N GLY A 92 -6.81 -1.27 -2.50
CA GLY A 92 -6.77 0.06 -1.89
C GLY A 92 -6.38 0.06 -0.42
N ARG A 93 -5.40 0.90 -0.05
CA ARG A 93 -5.15 1.32 1.34
C ARG A 93 -5.45 2.81 1.42
N PHE A 94 -6.70 3.18 1.20
CA PHE A 94 -7.12 4.56 1.33
C PHE A 94 -7.01 4.96 2.80
N ILE A 95 -6.46 6.15 3.07
CA ILE A 95 -6.32 6.70 4.43
C ILE A 95 -7.70 6.79 5.12
N ASN A 96 -8.76 6.87 4.32
CA ASN A 96 -10.15 6.75 4.76
C ASN A 96 -10.68 5.33 4.51
N ILE A 97 -10.90 4.56 5.58
CA ILE A 97 -11.33 3.15 5.53
C ILE A 97 -12.65 3.00 4.74
N ASP A 98 -13.50 4.02 4.81
CA ASP A 98 -14.82 4.07 4.15
C ASP A 98 -14.73 4.12 2.62
N GLU A 99 -13.64 4.64 2.04
CA GLU A 99 -13.49 4.72 0.57
C GLU A 99 -13.28 3.35 -0.07
N SER A 100 -12.56 2.44 0.59
CA SER A 100 -12.33 1.08 0.07
C SER A 100 -13.62 0.28 -0.02
N GLY A 101 -14.47 0.40 1.01
CA GLY A 101 -15.81 -0.19 1.05
C GLY A 101 -16.75 0.48 0.06
N HIS A 102 -16.65 1.80 -0.12
CA HIS A 102 -17.44 2.55 -1.10
C HIS A 102 -17.24 2.03 -2.53
N TYR A 103 -16.00 1.83 -2.98
CA TYR A 103 -15.73 1.30 -4.33
C TYR A 103 -16.18 -0.16 -4.52
N GLU A 104 -16.05 -1.01 -3.49
CA GLU A 104 -16.58 -2.37 -3.52
C GLU A 104 -18.12 -2.37 -3.55
N GLN A 105 -18.75 -1.43 -2.83
CA GLN A 105 -20.21 -1.23 -2.82
C GLN A 105 -20.72 -0.76 -4.18
N ILE A 106 -20.03 0.19 -4.83
CA ILE A 106 -20.33 0.65 -6.20
C ILE A 106 -20.35 -0.52 -7.17
N CYS A 107 -19.30 -1.36 -7.13
CA CYS A 107 -19.21 -2.55 -7.96
C CYS A 107 -20.35 -3.53 -7.67
N THR A 108 -20.62 -3.80 -6.39
CA THR A 108 -21.66 -4.73 -5.96
C THR A 108 -23.06 -4.26 -6.36
N ASN A 109 -23.35 -2.97 -6.22
CA ASN A 109 -24.63 -2.36 -6.62
C ASN A 109 -24.88 -2.46 -8.14
N LYS A 110 -23.80 -2.52 -8.93
CA LYS A 110 -23.85 -2.71 -10.39
C LYS A 110 -23.77 -4.19 -10.81
N GLY A 111 -23.76 -5.11 -9.85
CA GLY A 111 -23.71 -6.56 -10.11
C GLY A 111 -22.32 -7.09 -10.46
N ILE A 112 -21.26 -6.32 -10.18
CA ILE A 112 -19.86 -6.70 -10.44
C ILE A 112 -19.24 -7.20 -9.15
N LYS A 113 -18.65 -8.40 -9.20
CA LYS A 113 -18.03 -9.07 -8.04
C LYS A 113 -16.52 -8.85 -8.03
N VAL A 114 -15.99 -8.43 -6.88
CA VAL A 114 -14.55 -8.29 -6.66
C VAL A 114 -14.01 -9.56 -5.99
N HIS A 115 -12.95 -10.13 -6.55
CA HIS A 115 -12.29 -11.36 -6.09
C HIS A 115 -10.84 -11.06 -5.69
N TYR A 116 -10.43 -11.62 -4.55
CA TYR A 116 -9.04 -11.55 -4.07
C TYR A 116 -8.39 -12.92 -4.27
N CYS A 117 -7.47 -13.02 -5.23
CA CYS A 117 -6.94 -14.30 -5.72
C CYS A 117 -5.95 -14.96 -4.76
N ALA A 118 -5.16 -14.18 -4.01
CA ALA A 118 -4.16 -14.68 -3.07
C ALA A 118 -4.75 -15.03 -1.70
N GLU A 119 -6.00 -14.65 -1.42
CA GLU A 119 -6.67 -14.95 -0.16
C GLU A 119 -7.69 -16.07 -0.38
N GLN A 120 -7.55 -17.19 0.34
CA GLN A 120 -8.47 -18.34 0.27
C GLN A 120 -9.86 -17.97 0.83
N PHE A 121 -10.66 -17.26 0.05
CA PHE A 121 -12.04 -16.96 0.40
C PHE A 121 -12.99 -17.91 -0.34
N LYS A 122 -13.51 -18.91 0.36
CA LYS A 122 -14.71 -19.64 -0.06
C LYS A 122 -15.92 -19.09 0.73
N GLY A 123 -16.57 -18.06 0.19
CA GLY A 123 -17.96 -17.74 0.53
C GLY A 123 -18.22 -16.62 1.55
N ASN A 124 -19.46 -16.11 1.50
CA ASN A 124 -20.07 -15.03 2.30
C ASN A 124 -20.26 -15.40 3.78
N ASP A 125 -19.23 -15.89 4.46
CA ASP A 125 -19.33 -16.19 5.88
C ASP A 125 -19.05 -14.94 6.72
N ILE A 126 -19.80 -14.74 7.81
CA ILE A 126 -19.71 -13.56 8.70
C ILE A 126 -18.28 -13.39 9.23
N GLY A 127 -17.56 -14.50 9.43
CA GLY A 127 -16.15 -14.51 9.80
C GLY A 127 -15.24 -13.86 8.75
N SER A 128 -15.55 -13.97 7.45
CA SER A 128 -14.80 -13.31 6.38
C SER A 128 -14.98 -11.79 6.41
N GLN A 129 -16.17 -11.29 6.78
CA GLN A 129 -16.42 -9.86 6.90
C GLN A 129 -15.76 -9.26 8.14
N ILE A 130 -15.83 -9.95 9.28
CA ILE A 130 -15.14 -9.53 10.52
C ILE A 130 -13.63 -9.59 10.31
N TYR A 131 -13.10 -10.64 9.68
CA TYR A 131 -11.67 -10.75 9.41
C TYR A 131 -11.19 -9.71 8.41
N LYS A 132 -11.97 -9.43 7.35
CA LYS A 132 -11.73 -8.30 6.45
C LYS A 132 -11.72 -6.98 7.23
N ALA A 133 -12.67 -6.76 8.14
CA ALA A 133 -12.70 -5.57 8.98
C ALA A 133 -11.48 -5.48 9.90
N VAL A 134 -11.04 -6.58 10.52
CA VAL A 134 -9.85 -6.64 11.38
C VAL A 134 -8.58 -6.41 10.58
N LYS A 135 -8.45 -6.98 9.38
CA LYS A 135 -7.31 -6.74 8.48
C LYS A 135 -7.30 -5.32 7.94
N ARG A 136 -8.46 -4.75 7.60
CA ARG A 136 -8.63 -3.34 7.21
C ARG A 136 -8.22 -2.42 8.35
N TRP A 137 -8.65 -2.73 9.57
CA TRP A 137 -8.26 -2.00 10.78
C TRP A 137 -6.76 -2.11 11.04
N ALA A 138 -6.19 -3.32 10.99
CA ALA A 138 -4.75 -3.54 11.19
C ALA A 138 -3.89 -2.84 10.11
N ALA A 139 -4.36 -2.80 8.86
CA ALA A 139 -3.68 -2.09 7.78
C ALA A 139 -3.73 -0.55 7.96
N GLY A 140 -4.84 -0.02 8.49
CA GLY A 140 -4.96 1.40 8.85
C GLY A 140 -4.18 1.78 10.11
N ASP A 141 -4.19 0.90 11.10
CA ASP A 141 -3.53 1.13 12.39
C ASP A 141 -2.00 1.00 12.28
N TYR A 142 -1.49 0.26 11.30
CA TYR A 142 -0.04 0.12 11.06
C TYR A 142 0.68 1.47 10.91
N CYS A 143 0.11 2.44 10.19
CA CYS A 143 0.73 3.75 10.03
C CYS A 143 0.73 4.55 11.34
N ARG A 144 -0.35 4.45 12.13
CA ARG A 144 -0.46 5.08 13.45
C ARG A 144 0.52 4.45 14.43
N GLU A 145 0.55 3.12 14.49
CA GLU A 145 1.45 2.35 15.34
C GLU A 145 2.92 2.58 14.94
N LEU A 146 3.23 2.63 13.64
CA LEU A 146 4.55 2.96 13.13
C LEU A 146 4.94 4.39 13.50
N GLY A 147 4.03 5.36 13.34
CA GLY A 147 4.24 6.74 13.77
C GLY A 147 4.55 6.85 15.25
N VAL A 148 3.76 6.16 16.10
CA VAL A 148 3.97 6.09 17.55
C VAL A 148 5.31 5.44 17.88
N LYS A 149 5.67 4.33 17.21
CA LYS A 149 6.96 3.64 17.40
C LYS A 149 8.15 4.51 16.98
N VAL A 150 8.08 5.18 15.83
CA VAL A 150 9.12 6.09 15.33
C VAL A 150 9.28 7.27 16.29
N PHE A 151 8.17 7.89 16.72
CA PHE A 151 8.20 8.99 17.68
C PHE A 151 8.83 8.56 19.00
N ASN A 152 8.39 7.45 19.58
CA ASN A 152 8.96 6.92 20.82
C ASN A 152 10.44 6.56 20.68
N GLY A 153 10.84 5.99 19.53
CA GLY A 153 12.25 5.72 19.22
C GLY A 153 13.09 6.99 19.14
N GLN A 154 12.59 8.04 18.48
CA GLN A 154 13.27 9.34 18.43
C GLN A 154 13.36 9.99 19.81
N LYS A 155 12.26 9.98 20.58
CA LYS A 155 12.20 10.50 21.95
C LYS A 155 13.23 9.83 22.85
N ASN A 156 13.28 8.49 22.83
CA ASN A 156 14.23 7.72 23.63
C ASN A 156 15.68 8.09 23.30
N LEU A 157 16.02 8.22 22.00
CA LEU A 157 17.38 8.61 21.59
C LEU A 157 17.75 10.03 22.02
N ILE A 158 16.81 10.98 21.93
CA ILE A 158 17.02 12.36 22.40
C ILE A 158 17.24 12.39 23.92
N GLN A 159 16.46 11.61 24.68
CA GLN A 159 16.63 11.51 26.14
C GLN A 159 18.00 10.98 26.55
N HIS A 160 18.64 10.17 25.71
CA HIS A 160 20.02 9.69 25.90
C HIS A 160 21.09 10.66 25.35
N GLY A 161 20.70 11.88 24.94
CA GLY A 161 21.62 12.92 24.45
C GLY A 161 22.02 12.76 22.98
N PHE A 162 21.38 11.86 22.23
CA PHE A 162 21.67 11.69 20.81
C PHE A 162 20.85 12.63 19.93
N ARG A 163 21.52 13.26 18.98
CA ARG A 163 20.93 14.19 18.03
C ARG A 163 20.18 13.44 16.93
N GLN A 164 18.85 13.60 16.92
CA GLN A 164 17.99 13.08 15.87
C GLN A 164 17.84 14.09 14.73
N GLY A 165 18.66 13.91 13.68
CA GLY A 165 18.55 14.65 12.41
C GLY A 165 18.87 16.15 12.46
N GLY A 166 18.69 16.81 11.30
CA GLY A 166 18.88 18.24 11.13
C GLY A 166 20.34 18.74 11.15
N PRO A 167 20.57 20.01 10.74
CA PRO A 167 21.87 20.64 10.90
C PRO A 167 22.19 20.91 12.39
N ALA A 168 23.47 21.07 12.70
CA ALA A 168 23.89 21.63 13.99
C ALA A 168 23.54 23.12 14.04
N GLY A 169 23.19 23.61 15.22
CA GLY A 169 23.05 25.05 15.48
C GLY A 169 24.39 25.78 15.37
N PHE A 170 24.35 27.11 15.39
CA PHE A 170 25.56 27.92 15.35
C PHE A 170 26.50 27.58 16.51
N GLY A 171 27.81 27.55 16.22
CA GLY A 171 28.84 27.20 17.21
C GLY A 171 28.95 25.70 17.55
N LEU A 172 28.15 24.83 16.93
CA LEU A 172 28.20 23.38 17.18
C LEU A 172 28.68 22.59 15.95
N ARG A 173 29.14 21.36 16.18
CA ARG A 173 29.49 20.36 15.16
C ARG A 173 28.77 19.05 15.45
N ARG A 174 28.50 18.28 14.41
CA ARG A 174 27.90 16.94 14.50
C ARG A 174 29.03 15.93 14.59
N GLN A 175 29.16 15.25 15.71
CA GLN A 175 30.15 14.21 15.90
C GLN A 175 29.49 12.83 15.79
N LEU A 176 30.03 11.95 14.96
CA LEU A 176 29.61 10.56 14.90
C LEU A 176 30.34 9.76 15.99
N ILE A 177 29.60 8.92 16.70
CA ILE A 177 30.11 7.96 17.68
C ILE A 177 29.58 6.55 17.36
N ASP A 178 30.34 5.52 17.74
CA ASP A 178 29.93 4.12 17.61
C ASP A 178 28.93 3.70 18.70
N SER A 179 28.54 2.41 18.71
CA SER A 179 27.63 1.84 19.72
C SER A 179 28.23 1.77 21.13
N ASN A 180 29.56 1.83 21.26
CA ASN A 180 30.28 1.78 22.52
C ASN A 180 30.58 3.19 23.07
N GLY A 181 30.22 4.24 22.32
CA GLY A 181 30.47 5.64 22.67
C GLY A 181 31.82 6.18 22.19
N ASN A 182 32.58 5.42 21.41
CA ASN A 182 33.86 5.89 20.88
C ASN A 182 33.64 6.87 19.72
N VAL A 183 34.48 7.90 19.68
CA VAL A 183 34.46 8.95 18.66
C VAL A 183 34.93 8.38 17.32
N LYS A 184 34.15 8.59 16.26
CA LYS A 184 34.52 8.26 14.87
C LYS A 184 35.05 9.47 14.14
N PHE A 185 34.18 10.25 13.50
CA PHE A 185 34.54 11.45 12.74
C PHE A 185 33.40 12.48 12.75
N GLU A 186 33.75 13.75 12.51
CA GLU A 186 32.77 14.83 12.38
C GLU A 186 31.99 14.70 11.07
N LEU A 187 30.66 14.82 11.15
CA LEU A 187 29.78 14.88 10.00
C LEU A 187 29.66 16.32 9.50
N LYS A 188 30.07 16.54 8.25
CA LYS A 188 29.86 17.79 7.53
C LYS A 188 28.39 18.00 7.20
N ARG A 189 28.07 19.20 6.73
CA ARG A 189 26.71 19.54 6.27
C ARG A 189 26.30 18.61 5.13
N GLY A 190 25.13 17.99 5.25
CA GLY A 190 24.61 17.03 4.27
C GLY A 190 25.01 15.57 4.53
N GLU A 191 26.08 15.33 5.29
CA GLU A 191 26.54 13.97 5.59
C GLU A 191 25.61 13.27 6.59
N ARG A 192 25.43 11.96 6.36
CA ARG A 192 24.57 11.07 7.12
C ARG A 192 25.40 9.90 7.65
N LYS A 193 24.97 9.32 8.77
CA LYS A 193 25.55 8.08 9.27
C LYS A 193 25.22 6.93 8.32
N SER A 194 26.18 6.04 8.10
CA SER A 194 25.99 4.86 7.24
C SER A 194 25.42 3.67 8.02
N LEU A 195 25.75 3.56 9.31
CA LEU A 195 25.28 2.48 10.17
C LEU A 195 24.14 2.94 11.07
N GLN A 196 23.14 2.08 11.27
CA GLN A 196 22.03 2.37 12.17
C GLN A 196 22.45 2.39 13.64
N THR A 197 23.46 1.59 14.02
CA THR A 197 24.02 1.48 15.37
C THR A 197 24.81 2.71 15.81
N ASP A 198 25.41 3.43 14.86
CA ASP A 198 26.10 4.69 15.15
C ASP A 198 25.12 5.75 15.69
N ARG A 199 25.64 6.66 16.51
CA ARG A 199 24.90 7.79 17.08
C ARG A 199 25.57 9.11 16.71
N VAL A 200 24.81 10.19 16.75
CA VAL A 200 25.31 11.53 16.50
C VAL A 200 25.13 12.36 17.77
N ILE A 201 26.17 13.06 18.18
CA ILE A 201 26.12 14.03 19.27
C ILE A 201 26.51 15.42 18.76
N LEU A 202 26.20 16.45 19.54
CA LEU A 202 26.64 17.81 19.26
C LEU A 202 27.84 18.15 20.15
N ILE A 203 28.91 18.61 19.52
CA ILE A 203 30.11 19.09 20.20
C ILE A 203 30.33 20.58 19.91
N ALA A 204 31.11 21.25 20.73
CA ALA A 204 31.53 22.62 20.47
C ALA A 204 32.34 22.69 19.17
N GLY A 205 32.08 23.71 18.35
CA GLY A 205 32.92 24.02 17.21
C GLY A 205 34.29 24.56 17.63
N PRO A 206 35.25 24.61 16.69
CA PRO A 206 36.58 25.14 16.96
C PRO A 206 36.50 26.58 17.49
N LYS A 207 37.33 26.89 18.49
CA LYS A 207 37.51 28.26 18.97
C LYS A 207 38.16 29.07 17.84
N GLN A 208 37.55 30.21 17.52
CA GLN A 208 38.13 31.21 16.62
C GLN A 208 39.32 31.89 17.28
#